data_AF-A0A1I5PUW8-F1
#
_entry.id   AF-A0A1I5PUW8-F1
#
_cell.length_a   1.000
_cell.length_b   1.000
_cell.length_c   1.000
_cell.angle_alpha   90.00
_cell.angle_beta   90.00
_cell.angle_gamma   90.00
#
_symmetry.space_group_name_H-M   'P 1'
#
loop_
_entity.id
_entity.type
_entity.pdbx_description
1 polymer ?
#
loop_
_entity_poly.entity_id
_entity_poly.type
_entity_poly.pdbx_seq_one_letter_code
_entity_poly.pdbx_strand_id
1 'polypeptide(L)'
;MAEEPTPAAFLAWMAAETAAYTAIHQLHQRTQGGRLAIPDNRIEQIARLRKEADVRFASLWGTLGAASPQPGAPEATTPVQRGRRPAFELVLRPPADPIENRIR
;
A
#
# COMPACT_ATOMS: atom_id res chain seq x y z
N MET A 1 -12.14 -31.18 6.39
CA MET A 1 -10.85 -31.05 7.10
C MET A 1 -10.18 -29.83 6.49
N ALA A 2 -10.07 -28.73 7.25
CA ALA A 2 -9.41 -27.52 6.77
C ALA A 2 -7.90 -27.81 6.71
N GLU A 3 -7.33 -27.76 5.51
CA GLU A 3 -5.88 -27.72 5.35
C GLU A 3 -5.41 -26.46 6.06
N GLU A 4 -4.67 -26.60 7.16
CA GLU A 4 -3.98 -25.46 7.75
C GLU A 4 -3.11 -24.82 6.66
N PRO A 5 -3.08 -23.48 6.56
CA PRO A 5 -2.25 -22.82 5.56
C PRO A 5 -0.83 -23.35 5.72
N THR A 6 -0.31 -23.96 4.66
CA THR A 6 1.02 -24.60 4.72
C THR A 6 2.02 -23.57 5.25
N PRO A 7 2.84 -23.91 6.27
CA PRO A 7 3.80 -22.96 6.86
C PRO A 7 4.69 -22.29 5.79
N ALA A 8 4.95 -22.99 4.68
CA ALA A 8 5.68 -22.48 3.53
C ALA A 8 5.01 -21.26 2.85
N ALA A 9 3.68 -21.28 2.66
CA ALA A 9 2.98 -20.16 2.02
C ALA A 9 3.02 -18.91 2.90
N PHE A 10 2.87 -19.07 4.21
CA PHE A 10 2.98 -17.97 5.18
C PHE A 10 4.38 -17.38 5.19
N LEU A 11 5.41 -18.22 5.24
CA LEU A 11 6.81 -17.78 5.18
C LEU A 11 7.12 -17.07 3.85
N ALA A 12 6.57 -17.54 2.74
CA ALA A 12 6.76 -16.91 1.44
C ALA A 12 6.11 -15.51 1.37
N TRP A 13 4.93 -15.33 1.95
CA TRP A 13 4.33 -14.01 2.09
C TRP A 13 5.17 -13.09 3.00
N MET A 14 5.58 -13.58 4.16
CA MET A 14 6.43 -12.82 5.10
C MET A 14 7.75 -12.38 4.46
N ALA A 15 8.37 -13.22 3.64
CA ALA A 15 9.57 -12.87 2.89
C ALA A 15 9.30 -11.73 1.88
N ALA A 16 8.20 -11.81 1.13
CA ALA A 16 7.81 -10.77 0.17
C ALA A 16 7.48 -9.44 0.87
N GLU A 17 6.76 -9.49 1.99
CA GLU A 17 6.42 -8.31 2.80
C GLU A 17 7.68 -7.67 3.39
N THR A 18 8.61 -8.48 3.90
CA THR A 18 9.91 -8.00 4.41
C THR A 18 10.70 -7.33 3.30
N ALA A 19 10.77 -7.92 2.10
CA ALA A 19 11.47 -7.32 0.97
C ALA A 19 10.88 -5.97 0.56
N ALA A 20 9.54 -5.84 0.51
CA ALA A 20 8.87 -4.59 0.21
C ALA A 20 9.14 -3.52 1.29
N TYR A 21 9.04 -3.89 2.57
CA TYR A 21 9.31 -3.00 3.69
C TYR A 21 10.76 -2.52 3.69
N THR A 22 11.72 -3.43 3.54
CA THR A 22 13.15 -3.10 3.49
C THR A 22 13.46 -2.16 2.32
N ALA A 23 12.88 -2.38 1.14
CA ALA A 23 13.08 -1.49 -0.01
C ALA A 23 12.56 -0.07 0.25
N ILE A 24 11.41 0.08 0.90
CA ILE A 24 10.87 1.39 1.31
C ILE A 24 11.78 2.04 2.35
N HIS A 25 12.23 1.28 3.35
CA HIS A 25 13.13 1.79 4.37
C HIS A 25 14.44 2.28 3.76
N GLN A 26 15.05 1.50 2.85
CA GLN A 26 16.25 1.89 2.12
C GLN A 26 16.02 3.13 1.26
N LEU A 27 14.86 3.24 0.59
CA LEU A 27 14.52 4.44 -0.17
C LEU A 27 14.41 5.67 0.74
N HIS A 28 13.77 5.54 1.91
CA HIS A 28 13.65 6.62 2.89
C HIS A 28 15.04 7.07 3.38
N GLN A 29 15.92 6.13 3.73
CA GLN A 29 17.29 6.43 4.15
C GLN A 29 18.08 7.13 3.03
N ARG A 30 18.02 6.59 1.81
CA ARG A 30 18.75 7.15 0.66
C ARG A 30 18.26 8.56 0.30
N THR A 31 16.97 8.82 0.45
CA THR A 31 16.39 10.13 0.12
C THR A 31 16.43 11.11 1.28
N GLN A 32 16.98 10.70 2.43
CA GLN A 32 16.96 11.46 3.68
C GLN A 32 15.54 11.92 4.06
N GLY A 33 14.58 11.02 3.94
CA GLY A 33 13.17 11.30 4.20
C GLY A 33 12.52 12.17 3.14
N GLY A 34 12.97 12.10 1.88
CA GLY A 34 12.39 12.85 0.76
C GLY A 34 13.06 14.20 0.47
N ARG A 35 14.20 14.50 1.09
CA ARG A 35 15.02 15.69 0.78
C ARG A 35 15.75 15.56 -0.56
N LEU A 36 16.07 14.34 -0.97
CA LEU A 36 16.74 14.06 -2.25
C LEU A 36 15.75 13.44 -3.25
N ALA A 37 16.02 13.67 -4.54
CA ALA A 37 15.20 13.12 -5.63
C ALA A 37 15.16 11.59 -5.61
N ILE A 38 13.99 11.05 -5.92
CA ILE A 38 13.76 9.60 -5.99
C ILE A 38 14.00 9.14 -7.44
N PRO A 39 14.81 8.09 -7.67
CA PRO A 39 14.89 7.45 -8.98
C PRO A 39 13.60 6.69 -9.31
N ASP A 40 13.05 6.89 -10.51
CA ASP A 40 11.79 6.25 -10.95
C ASP A 40 11.84 4.73 -10.88
N ASN A 41 12.99 4.13 -11.22
CA ASN A 41 13.19 2.68 -11.17
C ASN A 41 13.02 2.09 -9.76
N ARG A 42 13.23 2.88 -8.69
CA ARG A 42 13.02 2.45 -7.31
C ARG A 42 11.55 2.42 -6.93
N ILE A 43 10.77 3.38 -7.42
CA ILE A 43 9.31 3.39 -7.23
C ILE A 43 8.70 2.17 -7.92
N GLU A 44 9.08 1.89 -9.17
CA GLU A 44 8.61 0.71 -9.90
C GLU A 44 9.03 -0.61 -9.24
N GLN A 45 10.25 -0.67 -8.70
CA GLN A 45 10.72 -1.84 -7.95
C GLN A 45 9.87 -2.07 -6.69
N ILE A 46 9.62 -1.02 -5.90
CA ILE A 46 8.79 -1.11 -4.69
C ILE A 46 7.36 -1.50 -5.04
N ALA A 47 6.79 -0.93 -6.11
CA ALA A 47 5.44 -1.26 -6.57
C ALA A 47 5.31 -2.75 -6.94
N ARG A 48 6.33 -3.31 -7.63
CA ARG A 48 6.38 -4.74 -7.95
C ARG A 48 6.44 -5.61 -6.69
N LEU A 49 7.31 -5.27 -5.73
CA LEU A 49 7.43 -6.00 -4.47
C LEU A 49 6.14 -5.97 -3.65
N ARG A 50 5.48 -4.81 -3.58
CA ARG A 50 4.17 -4.67 -2.92
C ARG A 50 3.11 -5.52 -3.59
N LYS A 51 3.03 -5.49 -4.91
CA LYS A 51 2.09 -6.32 -5.66
C LYS A 51 2.32 -7.81 -5.42
N GLU A 52 3.58 -8.24 -5.34
CA GLU A 52 3.91 -9.63 -5.03
C GLU A 52 3.45 -10.02 -3.62
N ALA A 53 3.71 -9.18 -2.61
CA ALA A 53 3.25 -9.41 -1.24
C ALA A 53 1.70 -9.51 -1.19
N ASP A 54 0.98 -8.63 -1.88
CA ASP A 54 -0.48 -8.64 -1.97
C ASP A 54 -1.02 -9.94 -2.60
N VAL A 55 -0.40 -10.40 -3.69
CA VAL A 55 -0.80 -11.65 -4.38
C VAL A 55 -0.59 -12.86 -3.47
N ARG A 56 0.54 -12.92 -2.76
CA ARG A 56 0.83 -14.00 -1.81
C ARG A 56 -0.12 -13.96 -0.61
N PHE A 57 -0.44 -12.78 -0.11
CA PHE A 57 -1.43 -12.60 0.95
C PHE A 57 -2.83 -13.04 0.52
N ALA A 58 -3.28 -12.63 -0.67
CA ALA A 58 -4.58 -13.04 -1.21
C ALA A 58 -4.66 -14.56 -1.40
N SER A 59 -3.56 -15.19 -1.81
CA SER A 59 -3.48 -16.65 -1.95
C SER A 59 -3.60 -17.35 -0.59
N LEU A 60 -2.95 -16.82 0.45
CA LEU A 60 -3.09 -17.30 1.83
C LEU A 60 -4.51 -17.16 2.37
N TRP A 61 -5.17 -16.03 2.11
CA TRP A 61 -6.54 -15.80 2.54
C TRP A 61 -7.54 -16.67 1.79
N GLY A 62 -7.32 -16.87 0.49
CA GLY A 62 -8.09 -17.80 -0.35
C GLY A 62 -8.00 -19.24 0.15
N THR A 63 -6.83 -19.68 0.63
CA THR A 63 -6.68 -20.98 1.29
C THR A 63 -7.38 -21.05 2.65
N LEU A 64 -7.43 -19.95 3.40
CA LEU A 64 -8.13 -19.89 4.70
C LEU A 64 -9.66 -19.84 4.54
N GLY A 65 -10.16 -19.33 3.41
CA GLY A 65 -11.58 -19.18 3.08
C GLY A 65 -12.21 -20.33 2.29
N ALA A 66 -11.44 -21.35 1.88
CA ALA A 66 -11.94 -22.47 1.06
C ALA A 66 -12.87 -23.46 1.80
N ALA A 67 -13.26 -23.16 3.05
CA ALA A 67 -14.21 -23.95 3.84
C ALA A 67 -15.66 -23.42 3.80
N SER A 68 -16.09 -22.77 2.71
CA SER A 68 -17.51 -22.51 2.47
C SER A 68 -17.87 -22.71 1.00
N PRO A 69 -18.67 -23.74 0.65
CA PRO A 69 -19.19 -23.85 -0.71
C PRO A 69 -20.24 -22.76 -0.89
N GLN A 70 -19.89 -21.69 -1.60
CA GLN A 70 -20.85 -20.68 -2.03
C GLN A 70 -21.80 -21.34 -3.05
N PRO A 71 -23.12 -21.47 -2.76
CA PRO A 71 -24.04 -22.00 -3.74
C PRO A 71 -24.52 -20.86 -4.64
N GLY A 72 -24.00 -20.82 -5.86
CA GLY A 72 -24.77 -20.40 -7.02
C GLY A 72 -24.75 -18.92 -7.44
N ALA A 73 -24.59 -18.78 -8.76
CA ALA A 73 -25.17 -17.76 -9.65
C ALA A 73 -24.27 -16.55 -10.02
N PRO A 74 -24.49 -15.93 -11.20
CA PRO A 74 -23.60 -16.06 -12.37
C PRO A 74 -23.01 -14.70 -12.81
N GLU A 75 -22.18 -14.74 -13.86
CA GLU A 75 -21.66 -13.56 -14.58
C GLU A 75 -22.72 -12.46 -14.79
N ALA A 76 -22.39 -11.24 -14.39
CA ALA A 76 -22.95 -10.02 -14.95
C ALA A 76 -21.86 -8.93 -15.00
N THR A 77 -21.31 -8.73 -16.18
CA THR A 77 -20.46 -7.59 -16.53
C THR A 77 -21.26 -6.30 -16.33
N THR A 78 -20.82 -5.40 -15.46
CA THR A 78 -21.31 -4.01 -15.42
C THR A 78 -20.11 -3.06 -15.37
N PRO A 79 -20.03 -2.04 -16.25
CA PRO A 79 -18.94 -1.08 -16.24
C PRO A 79 -19.20 -0.05 -15.14
N VAL A 80 -18.41 -0.07 -14.06
CA VAL A 80 -18.50 0.96 -13.03
C VAL A 80 -17.82 2.24 -13.54
N GLN A 81 -18.66 3.26 -13.71
CA GLN A 81 -18.31 4.61 -14.13
C GLN A 81 -17.24 5.26 -13.24
N ARG A 82 -16.35 6.04 -13.86
CA ARG A 82 -15.37 6.90 -13.18
C ARG A 82 -16.09 7.97 -12.34
N GLY A 83 -16.25 7.68 -11.05
CA GLY A 83 -16.68 8.63 -10.03
C GLY A 83 -15.58 9.63 -9.66
N ARG A 84 -15.68 10.83 -10.26
CA ARG A 84 -15.28 12.16 -9.78
C ARG A 84 -14.50 12.22 -8.44
N ARG A 85 -13.23 12.61 -8.51
CA ARG A 85 -12.40 13.02 -7.35
C ARG A 85 -13.12 14.08 -6.50
N PRO A 86 -13.20 13.95 -5.16
CA PRO A 86 -13.48 15.10 -4.32
C PRO A 86 -12.25 16.02 -4.31
N ALA A 87 -12.44 17.27 -4.72
CA ALA A 87 -11.45 18.32 -4.51
C ALA A 87 -11.36 18.58 -3.00
N PHE A 88 -10.23 18.24 -2.39
CA PHE A 88 -9.92 18.78 -1.07
C PHE A 88 -9.47 20.22 -1.29
N GLU A 89 -10.29 21.18 -0.84
CA GLU A 89 -9.86 22.57 -0.76
C GLU A 89 -8.75 22.66 0.29
N LEU A 90 -7.54 22.99 -0.17
CA LEU A 90 -6.50 23.49 0.72
C LEU A 90 -7.01 24.81 1.32
N VAL A 91 -7.49 24.76 2.56
CA VAL A 91 -7.66 25.96 3.37
C VAL A 91 -6.27 26.56 3.55
N LEU A 92 -5.98 27.60 2.78
CA LEU A 92 -4.80 28.44 2.92
C LEU A 92 -4.86 29.07 4.32
N ARG A 93 -3.99 28.59 5.21
CA ARG A 93 -3.69 29.27 6.47
C ARG A 93 -3.03 30.61 6.12
N PRO A 94 -3.60 31.78 6.50
CA PRO A 94 -2.90 33.04 6.32
C PRO A 94 -1.61 33.04 7.16
N PRO A 95 -0.51 33.62 6.66
CA PRO A 95 0.72 33.74 7.43
C PRO A 95 0.45 34.57 8.69
N ALA A 96 0.90 34.06 9.83
CA ALA A 96 0.90 34.84 11.06
C ALA A 96 1.89 36.01 10.89
N ASP A 97 1.42 37.23 11.20
CA ASP A 97 2.26 38.43 11.17
C ASP A 97 3.53 38.25 12.02
N PRO A 98 4.68 38.80 11.60
CA PRO A 98 5.89 38.76 12.40
C PRO A 98 5.68 39.56 13.69
N ILE A 99 5.99 38.94 14.83
CA ILE A 99 6.07 39.62 16.12
C ILE A 99 7.32 40.50 16.10
N GLU A 100 7.21 41.68 15.48
CA GLU A 100 8.18 42.75 15.67
C GLU A 100 7.80 43.58 16.89
N ASN A 101 8.78 43.77 17.78
CA ASN A 101 8.85 44.81 18.80
C ASN A 101 7.79 44.83 19.91
N ARG A 102 8.04 44.07 20.98
CA ARG A 102 7.53 44.46 22.30
C ARG A 102 8.38 44.03 23.49
N ILE A 103 9.67 44.39 23.50
CA ILE A 103 10.40 44.57 24.76
C ILE A 103 11.31 45.81 24.59
N ARG A 104 10.79 46.97 24.99
CA ARG A 104 11.57 48.08 25.54
C ARG A 104 11.23 48.14 27.02
#